data_AF-A0A7R8WT98-F1
#
_entry.id   AF-A0A7R8WT98-F1
#
_cell.length_a   1.000
_cell.length_b   1.000
_cell.length_c   1.000
_cell.angle_alpha   90.00
_cell.angle_beta   90.00
_cell.angle_gamma   90.00
#
_symmetry.space_group_name_H-M   'P 1'
#
loop_
_entity.id
_entity.type
_entity.pdbx_description
1 polymer ?
#
loop_
_entity_poly.entity_id
_entity_poly.type
_entity_poly.pdbx_seq_one_letter_code
_entity_poly.pdbx_strand_id
1 'polypeptide(L)'
;MGHGDLASSGVRAGCVELLASVQQRIKPLYHVFGHIHEGAGVTTDGQVIYANAATCDVHYRPTNPPVCFDVPLPPGVDKATFRPPTGP
;
A
#
# COMPACT_ATOMS: atom_id res chain seq x y z
N MET A 1 10.99 -11.62 1.69
CA MET A 1 9.67 -12.11 2.13
C MET A 1 8.80 -10.89 2.36
N GLY A 2 7.55 -10.93 1.92
CA GLY A 2 6.65 -9.81 2.03
C GLY A 2 5.68 -9.78 0.86
N HIS A 3 4.92 -8.70 0.77
CA HIS A 3 3.91 -8.54 -0.25
C HIS A 3 4.51 -7.85 -1.48
N GLY A 4 4.38 -8.45 -2.67
CA GLY A 4 4.87 -7.87 -3.94
C GLY A 4 6.38 -7.67 -4.01
N ASP A 5 7.18 -8.52 -3.36
CA ASP A 5 8.60 -8.27 -3.09
C ASP A 5 9.60 -9.05 -3.98
N LEU A 6 9.11 -9.86 -4.91
CA LEU A 6 9.92 -10.66 -5.81
C LEU A 6 10.33 -9.82 -7.03
N ALA A 7 11.62 -9.49 -7.12
CA ALA A 7 12.18 -8.78 -8.26
C ALA A 7 12.46 -9.72 -9.45
N SER A 8 12.64 -9.17 -10.65
CA SER A 8 13.03 -9.90 -11.87
C SER A 8 14.37 -10.64 -11.74
N SER A 9 15.24 -10.21 -10.81
CA SER A 9 16.47 -10.93 -10.46
C SER A 9 16.22 -12.26 -9.72
N GLY A 10 14.97 -12.56 -9.36
CA GLY A 10 14.60 -13.72 -8.54
C GLY A 10 14.78 -13.50 -7.04
N VAL A 11 15.29 -12.33 -6.63
CA VAL A 11 15.52 -11.99 -5.23
C VAL A 11 14.26 -11.40 -4.61
N ARG A 12 13.96 -11.81 -3.37
CA ARG A 12 12.91 -11.22 -2.54
C ARG A 12 13.47 -10.08 -1.72
N ALA A 13 13.21 -8.84 -2.12
CA ALA A 13 13.81 -7.62 -1.57
C ALA A 13 13.05 -7.04 -0.36
N GLY A 14 11.96 -7.66 0.09
CA GLY A 14 11.15 -7.17 1.20
C GLY A 14 11.88 -7.20 2.55
N CYS A 15 11.71 -6.14 3.35
CA CYS A 15 12.26 -6.03 4.70
C CYS A 15 11.45 -6.84 5.71
N VAL A 16 12.10 -7.83 6.35
CA VAL A 16 11.47 -8.72 7.34
C VAL A 16 11.01 -7.97 8.57
N GLU A 17 11.79 -7.00 9.06
CA GLU A 17 11.47 -6.23 10.27
C GLU A 17 10.28 -5.30 10.07
N LEU A 18 10.15 -4.75 8.86
CA LEU A 18 8.98 -3.96 8.47
C LEU A 18 7.74 -4.84 8.41
N LEU A 19 7.82 -6.01 7.77
CA LEU A 19 6.69 -6.96 7.71
C LEU A 19 6.22 -7.36 9.12
N ALA A 20 7.16 -7.70 10.01
CA ALA A 20 6.85 -8.03 11.40
C ALA A 20 6.19 -6.85 12.14
N SER A 21 6.72 -5.63 11.96
CA SER A 21 6.14 -4.42 12.56
C SER A 21 4.71 -4.16 12.08
N VAL A 22 4.44 -4.34 10.79
CA VAL A 22 3.11 -4.16 10.18
C VAL A 22 2.13 -5.21 10.71
N GLN A 23 2.51 -6.48 10.70
CA GLN A 23 1.60 -7.58 11.06
C GLN A 23 1.36 -7.71 12.57
N GLN A 24 2.38 -7.46 13.39
CA GLN A 24 2.33 -7.82 14.81
C GLN A 24 2.06 -6.61 15.71
N ARG A 25 2.56 -5.42 15.35
CA ARG A 25 2.51 -4.23 16.21
C ARG A 25 1.55 -3.15 15.72
N ILE A 26 1.74 -2.67 14.49
CA ILE A 26 1.05 -1.47 14.00
C ILE A 26 -0.34 -1.79 13.44
N LYS A 27 -0.44 -2.86 12.64
CA LYS A 27 -1.70 -3.36 12.05
C LYS A 27 -2.52 -2.27 11.35
N PRO A 28 -1.93 -1.53 10.38
CA PRO A 28 -2.66 -0.50 9.64
C PRO A 28 -3.76 -1.12 8.76
N LEU A 29 -4.79 -0.35 8.40
CA LEU A 29 -5.78 -0.79 7.40
C LEU A 29 -5.11 -1.04 6.04
N TYR A 30 -4.19 -0.15 5.65
CA TYR A 30 -3.47 -0.21 4.39
C TYR A 30 -1.97 0.01 4.61
N HIS A 31 -1.15 -0.80 3.97
CA HIS A 31 0.28 -0.58 3.81
C HIS A 31 0.57 -0.35 2.32
N VAL A 32 0.82 0.92 1.96
CA VAL A 32 1.06 1.34 0.56
C VAL A 32 2.56 1.53 0.34
N PHE A 33 3.10 0.90 -0.71
CA PHE A 33 4.52 0.93 -1.08
C PHE A 33 4.69 0.75 -2.59
N GLY A 34 5.94 0.60 -3.07
CA GLY A 34 6.24 0.47 -4.50
C GLY A 34 7.61 -0.17 -4.76
N HIS A 35 8.31 0.33 -5.78
CA HIS A 35 9.69 0.01 -6.16
C HIS A 35 9.92 -1.35 -6.85
N ILE A 36 9.32 -2.45 -6.39
CA ILE A 36 9.39 -3.73 -7.09
C ILE A 36 8.28 -3.78 -8.14
N HIS A 37 8.62 -3.39 -9.37
CA HIS A 37 7.67 -3.19 -10.47
C HIS A 37 6.91 -4.47 -10.84
N GLU A 38 7.58 -5.62 -10.74
CA GLU A 38 7.05 -6.96 -11.01
C GLU A 38 5.96 -7.37 -10.03
N GLY A 39 5.96 -6.79 -8.83
CA GLY A 39 5.02 -7.08 -7.77
C GLY A 39 3.84 -6.11 -7.69
N ALA A 40 3.66 -5.24 -8.69
CA ALA A 40 2.56 -4.27 -8.71
C ALA A 40 1.20 -4.96 -8.53
N GLY A 41 0.34 -4.41 -7.68
CA GLY A 41 -0.95 -4.99 -7.35
C GLY A 41 -1.28 -4.95 -5.86
N VAL A 42 -2.36 -5.64 -5.51
CA VAL A 42 -2.94 -5.63 -4.16
C VAL A 42 -3.02 -7.06 -3.62
N THR A 43 -2.61 -7.23 -2.36
CA THR A 43 -2.71 -8.50 -1.62
C THR A 43 -3.18 -8.22 -0.19
N THR A 44 -3.55 -9.26 0.55
CA THR A 44 -3.95 -9.13 1.96
C THR A 44 -3.57 -10.38 2.74
N ASP A 45 -3.31 -10.21 4.05
CA ASP A 45 -3.20 -11.31 5.02
C ASP A 45 -4.50 -11.50 5.84
N GLY A 46 -5.59 -10.86 5.41
CA GLY A 46 -6.88 -10.86 6.11
C GLY A 46 -7.03 -9.75 7.15
N GLN A 47 -5.95 -9.08 7.53
CA GLN A 47 -5.97 -7.96 8.47
C GLN A 47 -5.50 -6.65 7.83
N VAL A 48 -4.39 -6.69 7.09
CA VAL A 48 -3.79 -5.53 6.42
C VAL A 48 -3.99 -5.70 4.92
N ILE A 49 -4.29 -4.60 4.22
CA ILE A 49 -4.27 -4.55 2.75
C ILE A 49 -2.93 -3.99 2.31
N TYR A 50 -2.20 -4.74 1.51
CA TYR A 50 -0.88 -4.38 1.00
C TYR A 50 -1.02 -3.95 -0.46
N ALA A 51 -0.71 -2.69 -0.75
CA ALA A 51 -0.82 -2.13 -2.08
C ALA A 51 0.57 -1.75 -2.60
N ASN A 52 1.09 -2.56 -3.52
CA ASN A 52 2.25 -2.18 -4.33
C ASN A 52 1.74 -1.30 -5.49
N ALA A 53 1.88 0.01 -5.30
CA ALA A 53 1.45 1.04 -6.24
C ALA A 53 2.57 1.47 -7.21
N ALA A 54 3.51 0.57 -7.53
CA ALA A 54 4.53 0.84 -8.55
C ALA A 54 3.85 1.17 -9.89
N THR A 55 3.96 2.43 -10.32
CA THR A 55 3.33 2.94 -11.55
C THR A 55 3.98 2.37 -12.81
N CYS A 56 5.28 2.12 -12.76
CA CYS A 56 6.05 1.66 -13.91
C CYS A 56 6.17 0.13 -13.96
N ASP A 57 6.25 -0.40 -15.17
CA ASP A 57 6.71 -1.77 -15.43
C ASP A 57 8.24 -1.87 -15.34
N VAL A 58 8.79 -3.07 -15.53
CA VAL A 58 10.25 -3.33 -15.52
C VAL A 58 11.05 -2.54 -16.56
N HIS A 59 10.38 -1.99 -17.57
CA HIS A 59 10.98 -1.14 -18.60
C HIS A 59 10.83 0.36 -18.30
N TYR A 60 10.45 0.71 -17.07
CA TYR A 60 10.21 2.08 -16.61
C TYR A 60 9.07 2.79 -17.35
N ARG A 61 8.15 2.04 -17.95
CA ARG A 61 6.98 2.61 -18.64
C ARG A 61 5.82 2.71 -17.66
N PRO A 62 5.18 3.89 -17.50
CA PRO A 62 4.09 4.10 -16.54
C PRO A 62 2.79 3.45 -17.01
N THR A 63 2.73 2.13 -16.94
CA THR A 63 1.70 1.30 -17.55
C THR A 63 0.81 0.60 -16.52
N ASN A 64 1.27 0.51 -15.26
CA ASN A 64 0.44 -0.04 -14.20
C ASN A 64 -0.65 0.98 -13.84
N PRO A 65 -1.92 0.55 -13.78
CA PRO A 65 -3.02 1.45 -13.45
C PRO A 65 -2.91 1.95 -12.00
N PRO A 66 -3.48 3.12 -11.69
CA PRO A 66 -3.56 3.60 -10.32
C PRO A 66 -4.35 2.63 -9.44
N VAL A 67 -3.89 2.44 -8.20
CA VAL A 67 -4.62 1.67 -7.19
C VAL A 67 -5.55 2.63 -6.44
N CYS A 68 -6.86 2.52 -6.71
CA CYS A 68 -7.89 3.29 -6.02
C CYS A 68 -8.50 2.48 -4.89
N PHE A 69 -8.61 3.06 -3.69
CA PHE A 69 -9.27 2.42 -2.55
C PHE A 69 -9.95 3.45 -1.66
N ASP A 70 -11.00 3.02 -0.96
CA ASP A 70 -11.72 3.82 0.00
C ASP A 70 -11.14 3.64 1.41
N VAL A 71 -11.05 4.75 2.14
CA VAL A 71 -10.68 4.76 3.55
C VAL A 71 -11.92 5.12 4.37
N PRO A 72 -12.26 4.34 5.41
CA PRO A 72 -13.38 4.67 6.27
C PRO A 72 -13.12 6.01 6.96
N LEU A 73 -14.18 6.82 7.08
CA LEU A 73 -14.10 8.05 7.85
C LEU A 73 -13.95 7.73 9.34
N PRO A 74 -13.28 8.60 10.13
CA PRO A 74 -13.28 8.47 11.57
C PRO A 74 -14.71 8.49 12.15
N PRO A 75 -14.95 7.85 13.31
CA PRO A 75 -16.25 7.88 13.96
C PRO A 75 -16.75 9.32 14.17
N GLY A 76 -18.01 9.57 13.81
CA GLY A 76 -18.64 10.89 13.93
C GLY A 76 -18.31 11.89 12.82
N VAL A 77 -17.50 11.51 11.83
CA VAL A 77 -17.23 12.32 10.64
C VAL A 77 -18.06 11.80 9.47
N ASP A 78 -18.81 12.69 8.81
CA ASP A 78 -19.49 12.37 7.56
C ASP A 78 -18.96 13.25 6.40
N LYS A 79 -19.08 12.74 5.16
CA LYS A 79 -18.55 13.45 3.98
C LYS A 79 -19.26 14.78 3.71
N ALA A 80 -20.54 14.90 4.09
CA ALA A 80 -21.36 16.07 3.79
C ALA A 80 -21.12 17.21 4.79
N THR A 81 -20.70 16.89 6.01
CA THR A 81 -20.45 17.84 7.10
C THR A 81 -18.96 18.08 7.36
N PHE A 82 -18.06 17.33 6.68
CA PHE A 82 -16.63 17.59 6.74
C PHE A 82 -16.33 19.01 6.30
N ARG A 83 -16.07 19.88 7.28
CA ARG A 83 -15.52 21.21 7.07
C ARG A 83 -14.01 21.09 7.21
N PRO A 84 -13.23 21.33 6.13
CA PRO A 84 -11.78 21.43 6.28
C PRO A 84 -11.49 22.53 7.33
N PRO A 85 -10.45 22.36 8.16
CA PRO A 85 -10.10 23.39 9.12
C PRO A 85 -9.87 24.70 8.37
N THR A 86 -10.68 25.71 8.69
CA THR A 86 -10.41 27.09 8.29
C THR A 86 -9.20 27.53 9.12
N GLY A 87 -8.01 27.39 8.55
CA GLY A 87 -6.78 27.87 9.19
C GLY A 87 -6.80 29.40 9.38
N PRO A 88 -5.90 29.94 10.21
CA PRO A 88 -5.54 31.35 10.18
C PRO A 88 -4.86 31.74 8.86
#